data_AF-A0A7X7IYT8-F1
#
_entry.id   AF-A0A7X7IYT8-F1
#
_cell.length_a   1.000
_cell.length_b   1.000
_cell.length_c   1.000
_cell.angle_alpha   90.00
_cell.angle_beta   90.00
_cell.angle_gamma   90.00
#
_symmetry.space_group_name_H-M   'P 1'
#
loop_
_entity.id
_entity.type
_entity.pdbx_description
1 polymer ?
#
loop_
_entity_poly.entity_id
_entity_poly.type
_entity_poly.pdbx_seq_one_letter_code
_entity_poly.pdbx_strand_id
1 'polypeptide(L)'
;RQHYLDVIRGAYDYLQTNQVFATGGYGPWERLMPRKELVESLDGPFTTKHFETQCGSWAAFKLCKYLIRFTGDAKYGDWIERLIYNGIGASLFMSQGRVMYESDYHCGGATKVNTTDAWSCCAGTRSMAIADYADLVCFHDRDSLYVNLFTPFTVRWPHAGETVVLRQKTAFPEKQETEFNVSMPQPTRFGLHLRAPGWLAGAMNARLNGSPIELRRHASGWLGVEREWRDGDQLNVQLPMKLEWDTMDRERVYPGAVRYGPVVLAVRSEGLSPASAIDPQNLSRSLLAEEGSPLHFRLASAPSLVARPFYDFREAERYFIYFDPRWTNRVSARDFEYHGKWVWGTSSEAGAWAACSFVGSTVRWLGRRSDNGGCAEVMLDGQAVATVDQFSQDPKATVSWEQTGLSPGRHTIRITVLAEKNPASGGNLITIDGLSL
;
A
#
# COMPACT_ATOMS: atom_id res chain seq x y z
N ARG A 1 -12.26 19.88 27.10
CA ARG A 1 -10.91 19.50 26.64
C ARG A 1 -10.75 17.98 26.60
N GLN A 2 -10.93 17.26 27.72
CA GLN A 2 -10.85 15.79 27.75
C GLN A 2 -11.78 15.09 26.74
N HIS A 3 -13.05 15.50 26.68
CA HIS A 3 -14.01 14.98 25.70
C HIS A 3 -13.50 15.00 24.25
N TYR A 4 -12.92 16.11 23.79
CA TYR A 4 -12.38 16.22 22.43
C TYR A 4 -11.16 15.33 22.22
N LEU A 5 -10.30 15.18 23.23
CA LEU A 5 -9.16 14.26 23.19
C LEU A 5 -9.63 12.81 23.05
N ASP A 6 -10.67 12.41 23.79
CA ASP A 6 -11.23 11.07 23.70
C ASP A 6 -11.88 10.81 22.33
N VAL A 7 -12.55 11.80 21.75
CA VAL A 7 -13.09 11.72 20.38
C VAL A 7 -11.99 11.50 19.34
N ILE A 8 -10.89 12.27 19.38
CA ILE A 8 -9.81 12.11 18.37
C ILE A 8 -9.02 10.81 18.57
N ARG A 9 -8.92 10.31 19.80
CA ARG A 9 -8.37 8.97 20.09
C ARG A 9 -9.26 7.87 19.51
N GLY A 10 -10.56 7.95 19.77
CA GLY A 10 -11.54 7.02 19.20
C GLY A 10 -11.55 7.04 17.68
N ALA A 11 -11.40 8.22 17.05
CA ALA A 11 -11.28 8.34 15.60
C ALA A 11 -10.00 7.65 15.07
N TYR A 12 -8.86 7.85 15.72
CA TYR A 12 -7.63 7.14 15.37
C TYR A 12 -7.80 5.62 15.49
N ASP A 13 -8.33 5.14 16.62
CA ASP A 13 -8.51 3.71 16.88
C ASP A 13 -9.50 3.09 15.86
N TYR A 14 -10.56 3.82 15.49
CA TYR A 14 -11.50 3.42 14.44
C TYR A 14 -10.80 3.29 13.08
N LEU A 15 -10.00 4.28 12.68
CA LEU A 15 -9.30 4.28 11.39
C LEU A 15 -8.28 3.14 11.31
N GLN A 16 -7.42 3.02 12.33
CA GLN A 16 -6.42 1.94 12.40
C GLN A 16 -7.06 0.56 12.39
N THR A 17 -8.18 0.42 13.08
CA THR A 17 -8.88 -0.85 13.13
C THR A 17 -9.49 -1.16 11.77
N ASN A 18 -10.26 -0.22 11.19
CA ASN A 18 -11.25 -0.53 10.16
C ASN A 18 -10.96 -0.01 8.76
N GLN A 19 -10.03 0.93 8.57
CA GLN A 19 -9.94 1.71 7.33
C GLN A 19 -8.56 1.67 6.67
N VAL A 20 -7.54 1.22 7.39
CA VAL A 20 -6.13 1.36 6.97
C VAL A 20 -5.64 0.12 6.22
N PHE A 21 -5.17 0.34 5.00
CA PHE A 21 -4.41 -0.61 4.18
C PHE A 21 -3.00 -0.85 4.76
N ALA A 22 -2.33 -1.92 4.35
CA ALA A 22 -0.95 -2.26 4.72
C ALA A 22 0.05 -1.11 4.46
N THR A 23 -0.20 -0.26 3.45
CA THR A 23 0.59 0.95 3.15
C THR A 23 0.37 2.10 4.12
N GLY A 24 -0.59 1.99 5.03
CA GLY A 24 -1.07 3.10 5.86
C GLY A 24 -2.13 3.96 5.19
N GLY A 25 -2.35 3.79 3.88
CA GLY A 25 -3.41 4.47 3.14
C GLY A 25 -4.81 4.08 3.63
N TYR A 26 -5.82 4.89 3.33
CA TYR A 26 -7.20 4.65 3.76
C TYR A 26 -8.18 5.43 2.88
N GLY A 27 -9.47 5.11 3.02
CA GLY A 27 -10.57 5.86 2.41
C GLY A 27 -10.65 5.74 0.88
N PRO A 28 -10.92 4.54 0.34
CA PRO A 28 -11.12 4.38 -1.10
C PRO A 28 -12.25 5.28 -1.60
N TRP A 29 -12.13 5.80 -2.81
CA TRP A 29 -13.09 6.74 -3.40
C TRP A 29 -13.36 7.97 -2.52
N GLU A 30 -12.36 8.44 -1.76
CA GLU A 30 -12.46 9.58 -0.85
C GLU A 30 -13.51 9.41 0.27
N ARG A 31 -13.86 8.16 0.61
CA ARG A 31 -14.89 7.87 1.61
C ARG A 31 -14.46 6.78 2.58
N LEU A 32 -14.93 6.89 3.82
CA LEU A 32 -14.91 5.78 4.75
C LEU A 32 -16.03 4.80 4.37
N MET A 33 -15.76 3.50 4.51
CA MET A 33 -16.72 2.45 4.15
C MET A 33 -16.66 1.28 5.10
N PRO A 34 -17.72 0.45 5.21
CA PRO A 34 -17.66 -0.78 5.99
C PRO A 34 -16.46 -1.65 5.60
N ARG A 35 -15.83 -2.32 6.56
CA ARG A 35 -14.61 -3.12 6.32
C ARG A 35 -14.77 -4.12 5.16
N LYS A 36 -15.93 -4.76 5.07
CA LYS A 36 -16.19 -5.72 3.99
C LYS A 36 -16.06 -5.07 2.61
N GLU A 37 -16.65 -3.90 2.42
CA GLU A 37 -16.55 -3.13 1.17
C GLU A 37 -15.12 -2.62 0.93
N LEU A 38 -14.40 -2.25 2.00
CA LEU A 38 -12.98 -1.87 1.92
C LEU A 38 -12.12 -3.02 1.38
N VAL A 39 -12.34 -4.24 1.87
CA VAL A 39 -11.64 -5.44 1.37
C VAL A 39 -12.05 -5.75 -0.07
N GLU A 40 -13.35 -5.70 -0.38
CA GLU A 40 -13.88 -5.92 -1.73
C GLU A 40 -13.37 -4.87 -2.74
N SER A 41 -12.99 -3.67 -2.29
CA SER A 41 -12.39 -2.64 -3.14
C SER A 41 -11.04 -3.08 -3.76
N LEU A 42 -10.31 -4.01 -3.14
CA LEU A 42 -9.08 -4.58 -3.70
C LEU A 42 -9.33 -5.50 -4.90
N ASP A 43 -10.55 -6.03 -5.04
CA ASP A 43 -10.94 -6.96 -6.10
C ASP A 43 -11.88 -6.34 -7.14
N GLY A 44 -12.41 -5.14 -6.87
CA GLY A 44 -13.42 -4.53 -7.72
C GLY A 44 -12.88 -4.30 -9.14
N PRO A 45 -13.59 -4.72 -10.20
CA PRO A 45 -13.05 -4.89 -11.55
C PRO A 45 -12.48 -3.60 -12.17
N PHE A 46 -12.84 -2.42 -11.65
CA PHE A 46 -12.34 -1.11 -12.09
C PHE A 46 -11.90 -0.20 -10.93
N THR A 47 -11.68 -0.76 -9.75
CA THR A 47 -11.23 0.07 -8.61
C THR A 47 -9.75 0.37 -8.74
N THR A 48 -9.42 1.66 -8.84
CA THR A 48 -8.06 2.21 -8.83
C THR A 48 -7.85 3.26 -7.74
N LYS A 49 -8.92 3.59 -7.00
CA LYS A 49 -8.98 4.69 -6.06
C LYS A 49 -9.01 4.17 -4.63
N HIS A 50 -7.88 3.66 -4.15
CA HIS A 50 -7.82 3.06 -2.81
C HIS A 50 -7.41 4.07 -1.73
N PHE A 51 -6.69 5.13 -2.10
CA PHE A 51 -6.15 6.09 -1.14
C PHE A 51 -5.75 7.40 -1.82
N GLU A 52 -6.32 8.52 -1.37
CA GLU A 52 -5.81 9.85 -1.67
C GLU A 52 -4.42 10.04 -1.07
N THR A 53 -3.40 9.81 -1.88
CA THR A 53 -2.03 9.55 -1.43
C THR A 53 -1.45 10.75 -0.67
N GLN A 54 -1.73 11.97 -1.13
CA GLN A 54 -1.19 13.18 -0.51
C GLN A 54 -2.09 13.68 0.63
N CYS A 55 -3.38 13.90 0.33
CA CYS A 55 -4.36 14.42 1.28
C CYS A 55 -4.52 13.52 2.51
N GLY A 56 -4.72 12.22 2.28
CA GLY A 56 -4.93 11.26 3.35
C GLY A 56 -3.67 11.08 4.21
N SER A 57 -2.47 11.07 3.59
CA SER A 57 -1.21 11.02 4.35
C SER A 57 -1.05 12.22 5.27
N TRP A 58 -1.22 13.44 4.75
CA TRP A 58 -1.04 14.66 5.54
C TRP A 58 -2.09 14.80 6.65
N ALA A 59 -3.33 14.39 6.39
CA ALA A 59 -4.37 14.34 7.42
C ALA A 59 -3.98 13.41 8.58
N ALA A 60 -3.46 12.22 8.27
CA ALA A 60 -2.96 11.28 9.28
C ALA A 60 -1.73 11.82 10.01
N PHE A 61 -0.80 12.48 9.31
CA PHE A 61 0.36 13.15 9.92
C PHE A 61 -0.07 14.18 10.97
N LYS A 62 -1.03 15.05 10.62
CA LYS A 62 -1.54 16.05 11.56
C LYS A 62 -2.20 15.40 12.77
N LEU A 63 -3.11 14.45 12.54
CA LEU A 63 -3.79 13.73 13.62
C LEU A 63 -2.78 13.09 14.59
N CYS A 64 -1.82 12.34 14.05
CA CYS A 64 -0.83 11.63 14.84
C CYS A 64 0.16 12.60 15.52
N LYS A 65 0.66 13.63 14.83
CA LYS A 65 1.52 14.68 15.40
C LYS A 65 0.87 15.33 16.62
N TYR A 66 -0.41 15.69 16.53
CA TYR A 66 -1.13 16.27 17.65
C TYR A 66 -1.41 15.25 18.77
N LEU A 67 -1.78 14.01 18.44
CA LEU A 67 -1.98 12.97 19.43
C LEU A 67 -0.70 12.64 20.21
N ILE A 68 0.47 12.58 19.55
CA ILE A 68 1.77 12.47 20.22
C ILE A 68 1.95 13.63 21.19
N ARG A 69 1.78 14.88 20.74
CA ARG A 69 1.98 16.07 21.57
C ARG A 69 1.00 16.17 22.76
N PHE A 70 -0.23 15.69 22.60
CA PHE A 70 -1.24 15.77 23.66
C PHE A 70 -1.14 14.64 24.68
N THR A 71 -0.58 13.50 24.30
CA THR A 71 -0.65 12.28 25.11
C THR A 71 0.71 11.69 25.49
N GLY A 72 1.77 12.09 24.78
CA GLY A 72 3.09 11.48 24.89
C GLY A 72 3.18 10.05 24.35
N ASP A 73 2.16 9.51 23.68
CA ASP A 73 2.15 8.12 23.23
C ASP A 73 2.81 7.93 21.86
N ALA A 74 3.86 7.11 21.83
CA ALA A 74 4.68 6.86 20.65
C ALA A 74 3.95 6.06 19.56
N LYS A 75 2.88 5.33 19.90
CA LYS A 75 2.17 4.44 18.94
C LYS A 75 1.65 5.16 17.71
N TYR A 76 1.28 6.44 17.86
CA TYR A 76 0.79 7.26 16.75
C TYR A 76 1.88 7.49 15.69
N GLY A 77 3.16 7.39 16.07
CA GLY A 77 4.31 7.44 15.18
C GLY A 77 4.38 6.28 14.18
N ASP A 78 3.80 5.12 14.51
CA ASP A 78 3.78 3.97 13.60
C ASP A 78 2.98 4.26 12.33
N TRP A 79 1.86 4.98 12.44
CA TRP A 79 1.06 5.34 11.27
C TRP A 79 1.76 6.41 10.41
N ILE A 80 2.40 7.38 11.06
CA ILE A 80 3.23 8.38 10.38
C ILE A 80 4.33 7.68 9.57
N GLU A 81 5.09 6.79 10.21
CA GLU A 81 6.20 6.07 9.57
C GLU A 81 5.73 5.24 8.38
N ARG A 82 4.61 4.51 8.54
CA ARG A 82 4.04 3.68 7.48
C ARG A 82 3.65 4.50 6.25
N LEU A 83 3.05 5.67 6.45
CA LEU A 83 2.66 6.59 5.38
C LEU A 83 3.84 7.37 4.78
N ILE A 84 4.91 7.60 5.54
CA ILE A 84 6.15 8.17 5.00
C ILE A 84 6.75 7.23 3.98
N TYR A 85 6.92 5.95 4.29
CA TYR A 85 7.55 5.01 3.35
C TYR A 85 6.62 4.61 2.20
N ASN A 86 5.34 4.35 2.49
CA ASN A 86 4.45 3.68 1.52
C ASN A 86 3.39 4.60 0.92
N GLY A 87 3.22 5.81 1.47
CA GLY A 87 2.34 6.86 0.94
C GLY A 87 3.15 7.96 0.26
N ILE A 88 3.48 9.01 1.01
CA ILE A 88 4.20 10.20 0.51
C ILE A 88 5.54 9.85 -0.13
N GLY A 89 6.32 8.96 0.49
CA GLY A 89 7.62 8.53 -0.03
C GLY A 89 7.54 7.59 -1.23
N ALA A 90 6.41 6.90 -1.41
CA ALA A 90 6.16 6.08 -2.59
C ALA A 90 5.49 6.84 -3.75
N SER A 91 5.15 8.12 -3.55
CA SER A 91 4.52 8.96 -4.56
C SER A 91 5.43 9.24 -5.75
N LEU A 92 4.82 9.41 -6.93
CA LEU A 92 5.50 9.93 -8.10
C LEU A 92 5.88 11.40 -7.94
N PHE A 93 6.85 11.84 -8.76
CA PHE A 93 7.24 13.24 -8.87
C PHE A 93 6.05 14.09 -9.38
N MET A 94 5.80 15.21 -8.72
CA MET A 94 4.77 16.16 -9.12
C MET A 94 5.30 17.06 -10.25
N SER A 95 4.60 17.10 -11.37
CA SER A 95 4.98 17.94 -12.53
C SER A 95 3.79 18.76 -13.00
N GLN A 96 3.97 20.08 -13.15
CA GLN A 96 2.94 21.01 -13.64
C GLN A 96 1.59 20.89 -12.88
N GLY A 97 1.65 20.68 -11.56
CA GLY A 97 0.46 20.50 -10.72
C GLY A 97 -0.21 19.13 -10.82
N ARG A 98 0.32 18.19 -11.61
CA ARG A 98 -0.13 16.79 -11.67
C ARG A 98 0.65 15.95 -10.68
N VAL A 99 -0.05 15.12 -9.92
CA VAL A 99 0.50 14.29 -8.84
C VAL A 99 -0.16 12.92 -8.83
N MET A 100 0.47 11.96 -8.16
CA MET A 100 -0.16 10.70 -7.78
C MET A 100 -1.26 11.03 -6.76
N TYR A 101 -2.49 11.15 -7.27
CA TYR A 101 -3.66 11.48 -6.47
C TYR A 101 -4.12 10.23 -5.73
N GLU A 102 -4.41 9.17 -6.47
CA GLU A 102 -4.83 7.88 -5.94
C GLU A 102 -3.67 6.89 -5.92
N SER A 103 -3.57 6.11 -4.84
CA SER A 103 -2.85 4.84 -4.89
C SER A 103 -3.78 3.74 -5.35
N ASP A 104 -3.28 2.87 -6.24
CA ASP A 104 -3.98 1.70 -6.76
C ASP A 104 -3.42 0.42 -6.12
N TYR A 105 -4.27 -0.31 -5.43
CA TYR A 105 -3.92 -1.51 -4.66
C TYR A 105 -4.60 -2.78 -5.19
N HIS A 106 -5.14 -2.75 -6.41
CA HIS A 106 -5.93 -3.83 -6.97
C HIS A 106 -5.16 -5.17 -7.06
N CYS A 107 -5.79 -6.27 -6.61
CA CYS A 107 -5.17 -7.60 -6.52
C CYS A 107 -4.85 -8.24 -7.88
N GLY A 108 -5.57 -7.84 -8.93
CA GLY A 108 -5.27 -8.20 -10.32
C GLY A 108 -4.08 -7.47 -10.93
N GLY A 109 -3.45 -6.56 -10.19
CA GLY A 109 -2.34 -5.74 -10.65
C GLY A 109 -2.71 -4.26 -10.72
N ALA A 110 -1.71 -3.42 -10.47
CA ALA A 110 -1.84 -1.97 -10.36
C ALA A 110 -0.64 -1.27 -10.99
N THR A 111 -0.78 0.04 -11.22
CA THR A 111 0.31 0.93 -11.67
C THR A 111 0.24 2.24 -10.90
N LYS A 112 1.36 2.97 -10.82
CA LYS A 112 1.35 4.35 -10.33
C LYS A 112 1.16 5.26 -11.53
N VAL A 113 0.26 6.21 -11.44
CA VAL A 113 0.06 7.23 -12.48
C VAL A 113 -0.18 8.58 -11.82
N ASN A 114 0.38 9.64 -12.40
CA ASN A 114 -0.06 10.99 -12.07
C ASN A 114 -1.45 11.24 -12.69
N THR A 115 -2.27 12.02 -11.99
CA THR A 115 -3.55 12.48 -12.57
C THR A 115 -3.32 13.33 -13.83
N THR A 116 -4.29 13.33 -14.74
CA THR A 116 -4.32 14.21 -15.91
C THR A 116 -4.67 15.65 -15.53
N ASP A 117 -5.45 15.83 -14.47
CA ASP A 117 -5.93 17.13 -14.00
C ASP A 117 -4.88 17.79 -13.11
N ALA A 118 -4.49 19.02 -13.45
CA ALA A 118 -3.52 19.78 -12.67
C ALA A 118 -4.18 20.48 -11.49
N TRP A 119 -3.39 20.72 -10.43
CA TRP A 119 -3.74 21.57 -9.28
C TRP A 119 -4.94 21.09 -8.46
N SER A 120 -5.09 19.78 -8.36
CA SER A 120 -6.03 19.14 -7.44
C SER A 120 -5.67 19.38 -5.96
N CYS A 121 -6.55 19.01 -5.03
CA CYS A 121 -6.29 19.11 -3.59
C CYS A 121 -5.02 18.37 -3.17
N CYS A 122 -4.73 17.20 -3.76
CA CYS A 122 -3.50 16.44 -3.52
C CYS A 122 -2.26 17.18 -4.02
N ALA A 123 -2.34 17.94 -5.11
CA ALA A 123 -1.23 18.75 -5.59
C ALA A 123 -0.87 19.87 -4.60
N GLY A 124 -1.89 20.56 -4.06
CA GLY A 124 -1.68 21.56 -3.00
C GLY A 124 -1.15 20.92 -1.70
N THR A 125 -1.71 19.77 -1.32
CA THR A 125 -1.32 19.07 -0.10
C THR A 125 0.07 18.46 -0.17
N ARG A 126 0.56 18.08 -1.35
CA ARG A 126 1.91 17.56 -1.52
C ARG A 126 2.96 18.49 -0.90
N SER A 127 2.90 19.78 -1.23
CA SER A 127 3.83 20.77 -0.70
C SER A 127 3.75 20.89 0.83
N MET A 128 2.54 20.84 1.39
CA MET A 128 2.33 20.89 2.84
C MET A 128 2.86 19.63 3.54
N ALA A 129 2.62 18.45 2.97
CA ALA A 129 3.07 17.18 3.52
C ALA A 129 4.61 17.09 3.56
N ILE A 130 5.27 17.56 2.51
CA ILE A 130 6.74 17.60 2.44
C ILE A 130 7.31 18.64 3.42
N ALA A 131 6.68 19.82 3.53
CA ALA A 131 7.10 20.83 4.50
C ALA A 131 6.95 20.35 5.96
N ASP A 132 5.86 19.63 6.26
CA ASP A 132 5.59 19.11 7.60
C ASP A 132 6.52 17.96 8.02
N TYR A 133 7.27 17.34 7.09
CA TYR A 133 8.11 16.16 7.36
C TYR A 133 9.07 16.38 8.54
N ALA A 134 9.75 17.53 8.57
CA ALA A 134 10.74 17.84 9.62
C ALA A 134 10.11 17.89 11.03
N ASP A 135 8.86 18.35 11.14
CA ASP A 135 8.12 18.43 12.40
C ASP A 135 7.70 17.05 12.95
N LEU A 136 7.81 16.00 12.13
CA LEU A 136 7.42 14.63 12.51
C LEU A 136 8.60 13.83 13.06
N VAL A 137 9.84 14.31 12.88
CA VAL A 137 11.05 13.52 13.15
C VAL A 137 11.38 13.45 14.63
N CYS A 138 11.39 14.59 15.31
CA CYS A 138 11.85 14.69 16.69
C CYS A 138 10.94 15.65 17.47
N PHE A 139 10.51 15.21 18.65
CA PHE A 139 9.76 16.01 19.61
C PHE A 139 10.65 16.30 20.82
N HIS A 140 10.23 17.25 21.65
CA HIS A 140 10.89 17.51 22.92
C HIS A 140 9.87 17.94 23.97
N ASP A 141 10.23 17.72 25.23
CA ASP A 141 9.57 18.37 26.37
C ASP A 141 10.58 19.31 27.07
N ARG A 142 10.42 19.50 28.38
CA ARG A 142 11.32 20.30 29.20
C ARG A 142 12.69 19.63 29.40
N ASP A 143 12.72 18.30 29.50
CA ASP A 143 13.85 17.55 30.04
C ASP A 143 14.38 16.48 29.07
N SER A 144 13.68 16.22 27.95
CA SER A 144 14.00 15.15 27.03
C SER A 144 13.75 15.46 25.55
N LEU A 145 14.53 14.77 24.70
CA LEU A 145 14.32 14.63 23.25
C LEU A 145 13.66 13.27 22.95
N TYR A 146 12.73 13.27 21.99
CA TYR A 146 11.96 12.10 21.57
C TYR A 146 12.06 11.90 20.07
N VAL A 147 12.85 10.92 19.64
CA VAL A 147 13.06 10.59 18.22
C VAL A 147 11.96 9.68 17.72
N ASN A 148 11.05 10.24 16.92
CA ASN A 148 9.92 9.52 16.37
C ASN A 148 10.26 8.78 15.07
N LEU A 149 11.04 9.37 14.16
CA LEU A 149 11.35 8.78 12.85
C LEU A 149 12.85 8.50 12.72
N PHE A 150 13.18 7.37 12.10
CA PHE A 150 14.57 6.97 11.90
C PHE A 150 15.09 7.43 10.54
N THR A 151 15.40 8.73 10.45
CA THR A 151 15.88 9.41 9.24
C THR A 151 17.12 10.24 9.57
N PRO A 152 18.02 10.53 8.61
CA PRO A 152 19.08 11.52 8.84
C PRO A 152 18.49 12.87 9.24
N PHE A 153 18.92 13.41 10.39
CA PHE A 153 18.54 14.76 10.82
C PHE A 153 19.57 15.37 11.76
N THR A 154 19.48 16.69 11.97
CA THR A 154 20.16 17.39 13.06
C THR A 154 19.18 18.34 13.72
N VAL A 155 19.04 18.26 15.05
CA VAL A 155 18.27 19.21 15.85
C VAL A 155 19.23 20.00 16.75
N ARG A 156 18.94 21.29 16.92
CA ARG A 156 19.57 22.16 17.91
C ARG A 156 18.52 22.53 18.94
N TRP A 157 18.73 22.10 20.18
CA TRP A 157 17.76 22.21 21.26
C TRP A 157 18.35 23.03 22.41
N PRO A 158 17.84 24.25 22.67
CA PRO A 158 18.20 25.01 23.85
C PRO A 158 17.71 24.29 25.10
N HIS A 159 18.62 23.87 25.98
CA HIS A 159 18.31 23.11 27.19
C HIS A 159 19.29 23.45 28.31
N ALA A 160 18.77 23.64 29.53
CA ALA A 160 19.56 23.93 30.73
C ALA A 160 20.59 25.08 30.60
N GLY A 161 20.30 26.10 29.78
CA GLY A 161 21.20 27.23 29.53
C GLY A 161 22.23 27.00 28.41
N GLU A 162 22.24 25.81 27.82
CA GLU A 162 23.15 25.40 26.76
C GLU A 162 22.40 25.09 25.45
N THR A 163 23.13 24.87 24.36
CA THR A 163 22.56 24.31 23.12
C THR A 163 23.03 22.87 22.94
N VAL A 164 22.12 21.92 23.10
CA VAL A 164 22.35 20.50 22.77
C VAL A 164 22.13 20.30 21.28
N VAL A 165 23.09 19.67 20.61
CA VAL A 165 22.98 19.28 19.21
C VAL A 165 22.91 17.76 19.13
N LEU A 166 21.79 17.23 18.63
CA LEU A 166 21.62 15.80 18.35
C LEU A 166 21.61 15.59 16.84
N ARG A 167 22.52 14.75 16.35
CA ARG A 167 22.60 14.36 14.93
C ARG A 167 22.32 12.87 14.80
N GLN A 168 21.29 12.52 14.02
CA GLN A 168 21.05 11.15 13.59
C GLN A 168 21.72 10.90 12.23
N LYS A 169 22.45 9.80 12.12
CA LYS A 169 22.95 9.24 10.86
C LYS A 169 22.40 7.83 10.71
N THR A 170 21.79 7.54 9.57
CA THR A 170 21.25 6.21 9.28
C THR A 170 21.03 6.06 7.78
N ALA A 171 21.01 4.80 7.33
CA ALA A 171 20.48 4.40 6.03
C ALA A 171 19.24 3.52 6.22
N PHE A 172 18.49 3.72 7.31
CA PHE A 172 17.22 3.05 7.53
C PHE A 172 16.18 3.54 6.50
N PRO A 173 15.39 2.65 5.88
CA PRO A 173 15.19 1.23 6.23
C PRO A 173 16.15 0.25 5.53
N GLU A 174 17.00 0.69 4.60
CA GLU A 174 17.97 -0.18 3.91
C GLU A 174 19.00 -0.81 4.87
N LYS A 175 19.24 -0.18 6.02
CA LYS A 175 19.99 -0.76 7.14
C LYS A 175 19.19 -0.73 8.44
N GLN A 176 19.26 -1.82 9.19
CA GLN A 176 18.59 -2.00 10.49
C GLN A 176 19.37 -1.33 11.65
N GLU A 177 20.01 -0.19 11.40
CA GLU A 177 20.85 0.51 12.37
C GLU A 177 20.70 2.02 12.27
N THR A 178 20.87 2.70 13.40
CA THR A 178 20.95 4.15 13.47
C THR A 178 21.99 4.60 14.48
N GLU A 179 22.67 5.71 14.18
CA GLU A 179 23.67 6.33 15.03
C GLU A 179 23.20 7.72 15.43
N PHE A 180 23.24 8.02 16.73
CA PHE A 180 23.01 9.35 17.28
C PHE A 180 24.32 9.89 17.85
N ASN A 181 24.71 11.09 17.43
CA ASN A 181 25.85 11.80 17.98
C ASN A 181 25.33 13.01 18.74
N VAL A 182 25.82 13.19 19.96
CA VAL A 182 25.47 14.31 20.83
C VAL A 182 26.64 15.27 20.91
N SER A 183 26.37 16.57 20.75
CA SER A 183 27.36 17.62 20.96
C SER A 183 26.79 18.74 21.82
N MET A 184 27.60 19.26 22.74
CA MET A 184 27.22 20.32 23.68
C MET A 184 28.44 21.00 24.29
N PRO A 185 28.35 22.26 24.75
CA PRO A 185 29.47 22.95 25.38
C PRO A 185 29.87 22.38 26.77
N GLN A 186 28.89 21.95 27.56
CA GLN A 186 29.10 21.43 28.92
C GLN A 186 28.26 20.17 29.14
N PRO A 187 28.74 19.19 29.95
CA PRO A 187 27.97 18.01 30.29
C PRO A 187 26.58 18.37 30.82
N THR A 188 25.54 17.78 30.22
CA THR A 188 24.14 18.17 30.48
C THR A 188 23.27 16.93 30.68
N ARG A 189 22.40 16.96 31.69
CA ARG A 189 21.44 15.88 31.95
C ARG A 189 20.17 16.06 31.14
N PHE A 190 19.80 15.04 30.37
CA PHE A 190 18.52 14.95 29.66
C PHE A 190 18.20 13.50 29.26
N GLY A 191 16.94 13.26 28.91
CA GLY A 191 16.49 12.00 28.32
C GLY A 191 16.63 12.00 26.80
N LEU A 192 17.23 10.97 26.23
CA LEU A 192 17.13 10.67 24.79
C LEU A 192 16.26 9.42 24.63
N HIS A 193 15.04 9.62 24.15
CA HIS A 193 14.05 8.57 23.97
C HIS A 193 13.78 8.33 22.50
N LEU A 194 13.67 7.07 22.11
CA LEU A 194 13.42 6.62 20.76
C LEU A 194 12.07 5.92 20.74
N ARG A 195 11.25 6.16 19.71
CA ARG A 195 10.01 5.39 19.53
C ARG A 195 10.38 3.91 19.42
N ALA A 196 9.66 3.02 20.10
CA ALA A 196 9.71 1.60 19.81
C ALA A 196 8.62 1.25 18.78
N PRO A 197 8.98 1.01 17.50
CA PRO A 197 7.97 0.75 16.48
C PRO A 197 7.23 -0.57 16.74
N GLY A 198 5.93 -0.60 16.43
CA GLY A 198 5.12 -1.81 16.56
C GLY A 198 5.57 -3.00 15.69
N TRP A 199 6.35 -2.76 14.64
CA TRP A 199 6.84 -3.80 13.71
C TRP A 199 8.16 -4.47 14.13
N LEU A 200 8.79 -4.04 15.24
CA LEU A 200 10.06 -4.58 15.69
C LEU A 200 10.02 -6.12 15.81
N ALA A 201 10.99 -6.79 15.21
CA ALA A 201 11.12 -8.25 15.25
C ALA A 201 11.75 -8.75 16.56
N GLY A 202 12.24 -7.85 17.40
CA GLY A 202 12.91 -8.14 18.67
C GLY A 202 13.25 -6.87 19.43
N ALA A 203 14.02 -7.00 20.52
CA ALA A 203 14.43 -5.84 21.31
C ALA A 203 15.35 -4.89 20.52
N MET A 204 15.20 -3.58 20.75
CA MET A 204 16.17 -2.59 20.29
C MET A 204 17.45 -2.71 21.13
N ASN A 205 18.53 -3.18 20.50
CA ASN A 205 19.84 -3.27 21.14
C ASN A 205 20.59 -1.96 20.94
N ALA A 206 21.21 -1.43 22.01
CA ALA A 206 21.94 -0.17 21.96
C ALA A 206 23.36 -0.30 22.50
N ARG A 207 24.24 0.54 21.95
CA ARG A 207 25.61 0.75 22.43
C ARG A 207 25.86 2.23 22.62
N LEU A 208 26.39 2.60 23.78
CA LEU A 208 26.85 3.94 24.09
C LEU A 208 28.38 3.93 24.10
N ASN A 209 29.01 4.70 23.22
CA ASN A 209 30.47 4.76 23.07
C ASN A 209 31.10 3.35 22.93
N GLY A 210 30.47 2.49 22.12
CA GLY A 210 30.87 1.09 21.88
C GLY A 210 30.43 0.08 22.94
N SER A 211 30.09 0.54 24.15
CA SER A 211 29.69 -0.33 25.26
C SER A 211 28.17 -0.60 25.25
N PRO A 212 27.71 -1.86 25.45
CA PRO A 212 26.28 -2.16 25.54
C PRO A 212 25.57 -1.31 26.60
N ILE A 213 24.38 -0.82 26.27
CA ILE A 213 23.50 -0.11 27.20
C ILE A 213 22.06 -0.58 27.05
N GLU A 214 21.34 -0.63 28.16
CA GLU A 214 19.91 -0.94 28.15
C GLU A 214 19.09 0.32 27.83
N LEU A 215 18.20 0.23 26.84
CA LEU A 215 17.18 1.24 26.62
C LEU A 215 15.98 0.96 27.53
N ARG A 216 15.77 1.81 28.53
CA ARG A 216 14.71 1.62 29.50
C ARG A 216 13.39 2.10 28.94
N ARG A 217 12.31 1.41 29.29
CA ARG A 217 10.95 1.88 29.00
C ARG A 217 10.73 3.23 29.67
N HIS A 218 10.46 4.21 28.83
CA HIS A 218 9.86 5.49 29.19
C HIS A 218 8.34 5.40 28.91
N ALA A 219 7.56 6.29 29.51
CA ALA A 219 6.09 6.26 29.40
C ALA A 219 5.61 6.09 27.95
N SER A 220 4.52 5.34 27.74
CA SER A 220 3.76 5.30 26.48
C SER A 220 4.54 4.96 25.19
N GLY A 221 5.38 3.91 25.20
CA GLY A 221 5.96 3.34 23.97
C GLY A 221 7.33 3.92 23.54
N TRP A 222 7.94 4.72 24.40
CA TRP A 222 9.29 5.25 24.21
C TRP A 222 10.34 4.40 24.94
N LEU A 223 11.50 4.19 24.33
CA LEU A 223 12.66 3.51 24.92
C LEU A 223 13.85 4.46 24.92
N GLY A 224 14.53 4.64 26.04
CA GLY A 224 15.56 5.66 26.11
C GLY A 224 16.58 5.51 27.22
N VAL A 225 17.47 6.49 27.25
CA VAL A 225 18.51 6.65 28.27
C VAL A 225 18.40 8.06 28.82
N GLU A 226 18.20 8.16 30.14
CA GLU A 226 18.27 9.42 30.87
C GLU A 226 19.55 9.44 31.69
N ARG A 227 20.45 10.38 31.39
CA ARG A 227 21.76 10.50 32.04
C ARG A 227 22.35 11.88 31.83
N GLU A 228 23.48 12.14 32.48
CA GLU A 228 24.40 13.20 32.09
C GLU A 228 25.12 12.78 30.80
N TRP A 229 24.85 13.50 29.72
CA TRP A 229 25.49 13.34 28.42
C TRP A 229 26.71 14.26 28.30
N ARG A 230 27.68 13.87 27.49
CA ARG A 230 28.94 14.60 27.24
C ARG A 230 29.10 14.84 25.75
N ASP A 231 29.86 15.88 25.41
CA ASP A 231 30.22 16.16 24.02
C ASP A 231 30.92 14.95 23.39
N GLY A 232 30.49 14.57 22.19
CA GLY A 232 31.02 13.42 21.46
C GLY A 232 30.39 12.07 21.84
N ASP A 233 29.45 12.02 22.79
CA ASP A 233 28.74 10.78 23.10
C ASP A 233 28.00 10.26 21.85
N GLN A 234 28.14 8.96 21.62
CA GLN A 234 27.56 8.26 20.48
C GLN A 234 26.68 7.10 20.95
N LEU A 235 25.41 7.12 20.53
CA LEU A 235 24.44 6.05 20.77
C LEU A 235 24.12 5.34 19.45
N ASN A 236 24.55 4.10 19.30
CA ASN A 236 24.20 3.23 18.16
C ASN A 236 23.05 2.32 18.57
N VAL A 237 22.07 2.15 17.68
CA VAL A 237 20.84 1.37 17.97
C VAL A 237 20.50 0.47 16.79
N GLN A 238 20.19 -0.79 17.08
CA GLN A 238 19.68 -1.75 16.11
C GLN A 238 18.14 -1.79 16.11
N LEU A 239 17.57 -1.87 14.92
CA LEU A 239 16.13 -1.85 14.64
C LEU A 239 15.75 -3.15 13.91
N PRO A 240 15.65 -4.29 14.61
CA PRO A 240 15.42 -5.58 13.97
C PRO A 240 14.09 -5.61 13.23
N MET A 241 14.14 -5.95 11.94
CA MET A 241 13.00 -6.08 11.02
C MET A 241 12.77 -7.55 10.67
N LYS A 242 11.52 -7.87 10.33
CA LYS A 242 11.11 -9.19 9.82
C LYS A 242 10.12 -9.03 8.67
N LEU A 243 9.99 -10.08 7.86
CA LEU A 243 8.87 -10.22 6.95
C LEU A 243 7.58 -10.45 7.74
N GLU A 244 6.51 -9.77 7.36
CA GLU A 244 5.21 -9.87 7.98
C GLU A 244 4.10 -9.88 6.92
N TRP A 245 3.09 -10.71 7.14
CA TRP A 245 1.89 -10.76 6.33
C TRP A 245 0.85 -9.81 6.94
N ASP A 246 0.47 -8.78 6.19
CA ASP A 246 -0.50 -7.78 6.61
C ASP A 246 -1.81 -7.98 5.83
N THR A 247 -2.86 -8.40 6.53
CA THR A 247 -4.20 -8.53 5.97
C THR A 247 -5.17 -7.56 6.63
N MET A 248 -6.00 -6.92 5.82
CA MET A 248 -7.07 -6.05 6.31
C MET A 248 -8.26 -6.82 6.88
N ASP A 249 -8.40 -8.08 6.51
CA ASP A 249 -9.47 -8.95 7.01
C ASP A 249 -8.91 -9.81 8.15
N ARG A 250 -9.24 -9.47 9.40
CA ARG A 250 -8.73 -10.20 10.57
C ARG A 250 -9.29 -11.63 10.68
N GLU A 251 -10.32 -11.96 9.91
CA GLU A 251 -10.95 -13.27 9.90
C GLU A 251 -10.48 -14.12 8.71
N ARG A 252 -9.72 -13.55 7.77
CA ARG A 252 -9.26 -14.22 6.56
C ARG A 252 -7.76 -14.04 6.36
N VAL A 253 -7.14 -15.00 5.68
CA VAL A 253 -5.72 -14.87 5.31
C VAL A 253 -5.55 -13.92 4.13
N TYR A 254 -6.53 -13.84 3.24
CA TYR A 254 -6.45 -13.12 1.96
C TYR A 254 -7.62 -12.13 1.80
N PRO A 255 -7.43 -11.04 1.02
CA PRO A 255 -6.16 -10.59 0.43
C PRO A 255 -5.16 -10.12 1.51
N GLY A 256 -3.87 -10.18 1.23
CA GLY A 256 -2.84 -9.66 2.13
C GLY A 256 -1.59 -9.19 1.40
N ALA A 257 -0.79 -8.36 2.08
CA ALA A 257 0.43 -7.75 1.56
C ALA A 257 1.63 -8.19 2.39
N VAL A 258 2.82 -8.13 1.79
CA VAL A 258 4.08 -8.43 2.49
C VAL A 258 4.72 -7.13 2.95
N ARG A 259 5.09 -7.06 4.23
CA ARG A 259 5.91 -5.98 4.80
C ARG A 259 7.26 -6.50 5.27
N TYR A 260 8.27 -5.65 5.23
CA TYR A 260 9.55 -5.85 5.92
C TYR A 260 9.80 -4.63 6.82
N GLY A 261 9.59 -4.79 8.13
CA GLY A 261 9.52 -3.66 9.06
C GLY A 261 8.41 -2.67 8.66
N PRO A 262 8.70 -1.36 8.46
CA PRO A 262 7.70 -0.38 8.04
C PRO A 262 7.44 -0.36 6.54
N VAL A 263 8.21 -1.10 5.73
CA VAL A 263 8.18 -1.03 4.26
C VAL A 263 7.25 -2.10 3.70
N VAL A 264 6.29 -1.70 2.86
CA VAL A 264 5.49 -2.60 2.03
C VAL A 264 6.29 -3.00 0.80
N LEU A 265 6.31 -4.30 0.53
CA LEU A 265 6.93 -4.86 -0.66
C LEU A 265 5.88 -5.09 -1.74
N ALA A 266 6.25 -4.81 -2.99
CA ALA A 266 5.45 -5.11 -4.16
C ALA A 266 6.26 -5.97 -5.14
N VAL A 267 5.58 -6.81 -5.91
CA VAL A 267 6.20 -7.70 -6.90
C VAL A 267 5.88 -7.19 -8.30
N ARG A 268 6.91 -7.03 -9.13
CA ARG A 268 6.72 -6.77 -10.57
C ARG A 268 6.39 -8.09 -11.28
N SER A 269 5.31 -8.12 -12.05
CA SER A 269 5.01 -9.20 -12.99
C SER A 269 4.23 -8.63 -14.17
N GLU A 270 4.61 -9.01 -15.39
CA GLU A 270 3.86 -8.68 -16.62
C GLU A 270 2.74 -9.70 -16.88
N GLY A 271 2.70 -10.81 -16.11
CA GLY A 271 1.69 -11.86 -16.20
C GLY A 271 0.65 -11.79 -15.10
N LEU A 272 0.07 -12.95 -14.78
CA LEU A 272 -0.90 -13.10 -13.70
C LEU A 272 -0.29 -12.79 -12.33
N SER A 273 -1.16 -12.63 -11.33
CA SER A 273 -0.75 -12.37 -9.95
C SER A 273 0.15 -13.49 -9.43
N PRO A 274 1.32 -13.16 -8.82
CA PRO A 274 2.25 -14.15 -8.30
C PRO A 274 1.83 -14.68 -6.91
N ALA A 275 0.55 -14.54 -6.52
CA ALA A 275 0.07 -14.89 -5.19
C ALA A 275 0.35 -16.36 -4.78
N SER A 276 0.37 -17.30 -5.73
CA SER A 276 0.71 -18.71 -5.48
C SER A 276 2.18 -18.94 -5.11
N ALA A 277 3.05 -17.96 -5.38
CA ALA A 277 4.48 -18.03 -5.06
C ALA A 277 4.82 -17.45 -3.68
N ILE A 278 3.81 -16.99 -2.92
CA ILE A 278 3.99 -16.41 -1.58
C ILE A 278 3.22 -17.28 -0.58
N ASP A 279 3.94 -17.84 0.39
CA ASP A 279 3.34 -18.56 1.52
C ASP A 279 3.20 -17.61 2.72
N PRO A 280 1.98 -17.14 3.05
CA PRO A 280 1.78 -16.20 4.16
C PRO A 280 2.12 -16.82 5.52
N GLN A 281 2.14 -18.15 5.66
CA GLN A 281 2.50 -18.82 6.91
C GLN A 281 4.01 -18.98 7.06
N ASN A 282 4.78 -18.96 5.95
CA ASN A 282 6.22 -19.16 5.94
C ASN A 282 6.94 -18.17 5.00
N LEU A 283 6.74 -16.87 5.21
CA LEU A 283 7.28 -15.83 4.33
C LEU A 283 8.78 -15.94 4.08
N SER A 284 9.58 -16.27 5.10
CA SER A 284 11.04 -16.42 4.96
C SER A 284 11.47 -17.61 4.08
N ARG A 285 10.58 -18.58 3.83
CA ARG A 285 10.82 -19.66 2.87
C ARG A 285 10.44 -19.26 1.45
N SER A 286 9.38 -18.47 1.27
CA SER A 286 8.94 -18.03 -0.05
C SER A 286 9.64 -16.77 -0.56
N LEU A 287 10.16 -15.91 0.32
CA LEU A 287 10.84 -14.65 0.00
C LEU A 287 12.27 -14.69 0.54
N LEU A 288 13.23 -14.92 -0.37
CA LEU A 288 14.64 -15.05 -0.04
C LEU A 288 15.34 -13.71 -0.27
N ALA A 289 16.00 -13.16 0.74
CA ALA A 289 16.72 -11.89 0.63
C ALA A 289 17.77 -11.93 -0.50
N GLU A 290 17.86 -10.85 -1.27
CA GLU A 290 18.86 -10.71 -2.32
C GLU A 290 20.14 -10.08 -1.77
N GLU A 291 21.26 -10.78 -1.97
CA GLU A 291 22.57 -10.30 -1.54
C GLU A 291 22.95 -9.00 -2.27
N GLY A 292 23.40 -7.99 -1.51
CA GLY A 292 23.77 -6.69 -2.07
C GLY A 292 22.61 -5.76 -2.43
N SER A 293 21.36 -6.23 -2.31
CA SER A 293 20.15 -5.44 -2.58
C SER A 293 19.24 -5.41 -1.35
N PRO A 294 19.47 -4.48 -0.40
CA PRO A 294 18.62 -4.34 0.77
C PRO A 294 17.15 -4.24 0.39
N LEU A 295 16.29 -4.85 1.20
CA LEU A 295 14.83 -4.86 1.05
C LEU A 295 14.32 -5.56 -0.23
N HIS A 296 15.19 -6.19 -1.01
CA HIS A 296 14.80 -7.00 -2.17
C HIS A 296 14.77 -8.48 -1.80
N PHE A 297 13.71 -9.16 -2.21
CA PHE A 297 13.47 -10.56 -1.91
C PHE A 297 13.01 -11.31 -3.15
N ARG A 298 13.78 -12.31 -3.55
CA ARG A 298 13.44 -13.20 -4.66
C ARG A 298 12.38 -14.21 -4.24
N LEU A 299 11.40 -14.45 -5.11
CA LEU A 299 10.38 -15.46 -4.86
C LEU A 299 10.97 -16.87 -5.10
N ALA A 300 10.92 -17.74 -4.08
CA ALA A 300 11.62 -19.03 -4.11
C ALA A 300 11.10 -19.97 -5.22
N SER A 301 9.78 -20.00 -5.45
CA SER A 301 9.14 -20.80 -6.49
C SER A 301 9.07 -20.11 -7.86
N ALA A 302 9.41 -18.82 -7.94
CA ALA A 302 9.46 -18.04 -9.16
C ALA A 302 10.67 -17.08 -9.16
N PRO A 303 11.90 -17.61 -9.31
CA PRO A 303 13.12 -16.84 -9.06
C PRO A 303 13.37 -15.64 -9.97
N SER A 304 12.64 -15.52 -11.08
CA SER A 304 12.65 -14.33 -11.95
C SER A 304 11.87 -13.15 -11.38
N LEU A 305 11.06 -13.37 -10.35
CA LEU A 305 10.25 -12.35 -9.69
C LEU A 305 10.91 -11.90 -8.39
N VAL A 306 10.97 -10.59 -8.19
CA VAL A 306 11.54 -9.95 -7.01
C VAL A 306 10.48 -9.06 -6.36
N ALA A 307 10.25 -9.29 -5.06
CA ALA A 307 9.55 -8.36 -4.19
C ALA A 307 10.52 -7.28 -3.74
N ARG A 308 10.15 -6.02 -3.89
CA ARG A 308 10.98 -4.86 -3.52
C ARG A 308 10.13 -3.73 -2.96
N PRO A 309 10.72 -2.72 -2.30
CA PRO A 309 9.95 -1.63 -1.72
C PRO A 309 8.97 -0.99 -2.70
N PHE A 310 7.74 -0.74 -2.24
CA PHE A 310 6.73 -0.08 -3.07
C PHE A 310 7.21 1.29 -3.58
N TYR A 311 8.01 2.01 -2.78
CA TYR A 311 8.56 3.31 -3.19
C TYR A 311 9.54 3.24 -4.37
N ASP A 312 10.11 2.07 -4.68
CA ASP A 312 11.02 1.92 -5.81
C ASP A 312 10.29 1.74 -7.16
N PHE A 313 8.98 1.51 -7.17
CA PHE A 313 8.20 1.34 -8.40
C PHE A 313 7.96 2.66 -9.12
N ARG A 314 8.19 2.66 -10.43
CA ARG A 314 8.12 3.86 -11.29
C ARG A 314 6.70 4.07 -11.84
N GLU A 315 6.49 5.24 -12.45
CA GLU A 315 5.25 5.52 -13.18
C GLU A 315 5.02 4.47 -14.27
N ALA A 316 3.77 4.03 -14.40
CA ALA A 316 3.30 2.99 -15.32
C ALA A 316 3.94 1.59 -15.16
N GLU A 317 4.86 1.38 -14.23
CA GLU A 317 5.39 0.05 -13.92
C GLU A 317 4.32 -0.79 -13.21
N ARG A 318 4.01 -1.98 -13.75
CA ARG A 318 3.01 -2.89 -13.17
C ARG A 318 3.54 -3.54 -11.90
N TYR A 319 2.71 -3.58 -10.87
CA TYR A 319 3.02 -4.23 -9.61
C TYR A 319 1.82 -4.90 -8.97
N PHE A 320 2.12 -5.76 -8.00
CA PHE A 320 1.17 -6.41 -7.11
C PHE A 320 1.60 -6.14 -5.66
N ILE A 321 0.74 -5.49 -4.87
CA ILE A 321 0.94 -5.27 -3.43
C ILE A 321 0.11 -6.28 -2.62
N TYR A 322 -1.16 -6.43 -2.97
CA TYR A 322 -2.06 -7.38 -2.35
C TYR A 322 -2.15 -8.65 -3.17
N PHE A 323 -1.95 -9.76 -2.49
CA PHE A 323 -1.96 -11.10 -3.06
C PHE A 323 -3.19 -11.85 -2.54
N ASP A 324 -3.92 -12.44 -3.47
CA ASP A 324 -5.03 -13.35 -3.20
C ASP A 324 -4.97 -14.48 -4.25
N PRO A 325 -4.97 -15.76 -3.82
CA PRO A 325 -4.91 -16.90 -4.73
C PRO A 325 -6.00 -16.90 -5.82
N ARG A 326 -7.13 -16.22 -5.61
CA ARG A 326 -8.17 -16.07 -6.64
C ARG A 326 -7.66 -15.35 -7.89
N TRP A 327 -6.58 -14.58 -7.80
CA TRP A 327 -6.00 -13.85 -8.94
C TRP A 327 -4.86 -14.59 -9.64
N THR A 328 -4.49 -15.81 -9.21
CA THR A 328 -3.41 -16.57 -9.85
C THR A 328 -3.79 -17.13 -11.21
N ASN A 329 -5.09 -17.22 -11.49
CA ASN A 329 -5.65 -17.68 -12.76
C ASN A 329 -6.69 -16.71 -13.31
N ARG A 330 -6.62 -15.42 -12.96
CA ARG A 330 -7.58 -14.42 -13.46
C ARG A 330 -6.91 -13.26 -14.16
N VAL A 331 -7.52 -12.83 -15.24
CA VAL A 331 -7.17 -11.59 -15.95
C VAL A 331 -8.20 -10.54 -15.59
N SER A 332 -7.76 -9.37 -15.17
CA SER A 332 -8.67 -8.25 -14.89
C SER A 332 -9.22 -7.69 -16.19
N ALA A 333 -10.48 -7.24 -16.19
CA ALA A 333 -11.01 -6.47 -17.32
C ALA A 333 -10.21 -5.20 -17.62
N ARG A 334 -9.40 -4.71 -16.67
CA ARG A 334 -8.45 -3.60 -16.87
C ARG A 334 -7.32 -3.92 -17.84
N ASP A 335 -7.04 -5.20 -18.06
CA ASP A 335 -5.98 -5.69 -18.93
C ASP A 335 -6.47 -5.96 -20.36
N PHE A 336 -7.72 -5.63 -20.65
CA PHE A 336 -8.29 -5.77 -21.99
C PHE A 336 -7.99 -4.53 -22.83
N GLU A 337 -7.77 -4.77 -24.12
CA GLU A 337 -7.87 -3.73 -25.14
C GLU A 337 -9.35 -3.49 -25.46
N TYR A 338 -9.73 -2.22 -25.62
CA TYR A 338 -11.11 -1.82 -25.89
C TYR A 338 -11.20 -0.98 -27.17
N HIS A 339 -12.23 -1.25 -27.97
CA HIS A 339 -12.61 -0.46 -29.14
C HIS A 339 -14.09 -0.08 -29.05
N GLY A 340 -14.40 1.16 -29.42
CA GLY A 340 -15.71 1.76 -29.20
C GLY A 340 -15.88 2.28 -27.77
N LYS A 341 -17.11 2.62 -27.40
CA LYS A 341 -17.45 3.22 -26.11
C LYS A 341 -17.56 2.14 -25.05
N TRP A 342 -16.59 2.11 -24.15
CA TRP A 342 -16.61 1.31 -22.93
C TRP A 342 -16.46 2.20 -21.70
N VAL A 343 -17.23 1.92 -20.65
CA VAL A 343 -17.10 2.57 -19.35
C VAL A 343 -17.05 1.48 -18.30
N TRP A 344 -15.90 1.37 -17.61
CA TRP A 344 -15.68 0.37 -16.56
C TRP A 344 -16.10 -1.05 -17.00
N GLY A 345 -15.60 -1.51 -18.15
CA GLY A 345 -15.88 -2.86 -18.66
C GLY A 345 -17.30 -3.09 -19.13
N THR A 346 -18.08 -2.02 -19.29
CA THR A 346 -19.44 -2.10 -19.80
C THR A 346 -19.63 -1.32 -21.08
N SER A 347 -20.45 -1.84 -21.99
CA SER A 347 -20.85 -1.16 -23.22
C SER A 347 -22.26 -1.58 -23.65
N SER A 348 -22.95 -0.69 -24.35
CA SER A 348 -24.19 -1.01 -25.08
C SER A 348 -24.11 -0.60 -26.55
N GLU A 349 -22.92 -0.24 -27.02
CA GLU A 349 -22.69 0.17 -28.41
C GLU A 349 -22.45 -1.07 -29.26
N ALA A 350 -23.38 -1.38 -30.16
CA ALA A 350 -23.22 -2.47 -31.11
C ALA A 350 -21.95 -2.28 -31.96
N GLY A 351 -21.14 -3.34 -32.08
CA GLY A 351 -19.85 -3.32 -32.77
C GLY A 351 -18.66 -2.87 -31.89
N ALA A 352 -18.90 -2.35 -30.68
CA ALA A 352 -17.83 -2.15 -29.70
C ALA A 352 -17.29 -3.52 -29.27
N TRP A 353 -15.97 -3.64 -29.07
CA TRP A 353 -15.36 -4.91 -28.67
C TRP A 353 -14.28 -4.73 -27.61
N ALA A 354 -14.05 -5.79 -26.85
CA ALA A 354 -12.94 -5.90 -25.90
C ALA A 354 -12.14 -7.18 -26.21
N ALA A 355 -10.82 -7.12 -26.14
CA ALA A 355 -9.96 -8.26 -26.44
C ALA A 355 -8.82 -8.41 -25.43
N CYS A 356 -8.41 -9.65 -25.19
CA CYS A 356 -7.26 -9.93 -24.33
C CYS A 356 -6.58 -11.23 -24.78
N SER A 357 -5.25 -11.30 -24.61
CA SER A 357 -4.50 -12.54 -24.78
C SER A 357 -4.30 -13.23 -23.44
N PHE A 358 -4.39 -14.57 -23.45
CA PHE A 358 -4.15 -15.40 -22.28
C PHE A 358 -3.29 -16.63 -22.65
N VAL A 359 -2.76 -17.31 -21.64
CA VAL A 359 -2.05 -18.58 -21.80
C VAL A 359 -2.78 -19.64 -20.98
N GLY A 360 -3.16 -20.75 -21.61
CA GLY A 360 -3.91 -21.81 -20.95
C GLY A 360 -4.59 -22.73 -21.95
N SER A 361 -5.38 -23.68 -21.43
CA SER A 361 -6.22 -24.59 -22.22
C SER A 361 -7.73 -24.41 -21.94
N THR A 362 -8.07 -23.47 -21.05
CA THR A 362 -9.43 -23.13 -20.66
C THR A 362 -9.55 -21.61 -20.53
N VAL A 363 -10.74 -21.08 -20.83
CA VAL A 363 -11.08 -19.68 -20.57
C VAL A 363 -12.55 -19.57 -20.21
N ARG A 364 -12.85 -18.83 -19.15
CA ARG A 364 -14.21 -18.49 -18.73
C ARG A 364 -14.35 -16.97 -18.68
N TRP A 365 -15.43 -16.46 -19.26
CA TRP A 365 -15.78 -15.04 -19.19
C TRP A 365 -16.40 -14.74 -17.81
N LEU A 366 -15.76 -13.84 -17.06
CA LEU A 366 -16.30 -13.27 -15.83
C LEU A 366 -17.06 -11.98 -16.13
N GLY A 367 -18.32 -11.92 -15.70
CA GLY A 367 -19.19 -10.76 -15.84
C GLY A 367 -20.52 -11.00 -15.14
N ARG A 368 -21.42 -10.02 -15.22
CA ARG A 368 -22.74 -10.04 -14.61
C ARG A 368 -23.82 -10.08 -15.67
N ARG A 369 -24.95 -10.70 -15.35
CA ARG A 369 -26.17 -10.62 -16.14
C ARG A 369 -27.06 -9.55 -15.54
N SER A 370 -27.89 -8.92 -16.36
CA SER A 370 -28.80 -7.86 -15.93
C SER A 370 -30.09 -7.85 -16.74
N ASP A 371 -31.10 -7.13 -16.23
CA ASP A 371 -32.41 -6.99 -16.88
C ASP A 371 -32.34 -6.18 -18.19
N ASN A 372 -31.26 -5.43 -18.40
CA ASN A 372 -30.92 -4.73 -19.62
C ASN A 372 -29.74 -5.35 -20.39
N GLY A 373 -29.39 -6.62 -20.09
CA GLY A 373 -28.28 -7.34 -20.71
C GLY A 373 -28.50 -7.60 -22.21
N GLY A 374 -27.46 -7.41 -23.01
CA GLY A 374 -27.46 -7.66 -24.46
C GLY A 374 -26.87 -9.02 -24.84
N CYS A 375 -26.76 -9.27 -26.14
CA CYS A 375 -25.97 -10.38 -26.68
C CYS A 375 -24.56 -9.92 -27.08
N ALA A 376 -23.58 -10.79 -26.93
CA ALA A 376 -22.22 -10.57 -27.43
C ALA A 376 -21.72 -11.77 -28.23
N GLU A 377 -21.00 -11.50 -29.31
CA GLU A 377 -20.22 -12.52 -30.02
C GLU A 377 -18.89 -12.73 -29.29
N VAL A 378 -18.54 -14.00 -29.07
CA VAL A 378 -17.25 -14.41 -28.53
C VAL A 378 -16.45 -15.05 -29.65
N MET A 379 -15.28 -14.49 -29.92
CA MET A 379 -14.29 -15.03 -30.83
C MET A 379 -13.09 -15.56 -30.06
N LEU A 380 -12.58 -16.73 -30.45
CA LEU A 380 -11.29 -17.28 -30.02
C LEU A 380 -10.38 -17.44 -31.22
N ASP A 381 -9.18 -16.87 -31.12
CA ASP A 381 -8.15 -16.91 -32.17
C ASP A 381 -8.66 -16.49 -33.56
N GLY A 382 -9.56 -15.49 -33.57
CA GLY A 382 -10.15 -14.95 -34.79
C GLY A 382 -11.34 -15.75 -35.34
N GLN A 383 -11.78 -16.82 -34.67
CA GLN A 383 -12.95 -17.61 -35.04
C GLN A 383 -14.11 -17.36 -34.07
N ALA A 384 -15.31 -17.12 -34.59
CA ALA A 384 -16.51 -17.02 -33.76
C ALA A 384 -16.83 -18.39 -33.15
N VAL A 385 -16.96 -18.47 -31.83
CA VAL A 385 -17.19 -19.71 -31.08
C VAL A 385 -18.51 -19.72 -30.32
N ALA A 386 -19.07 -18.55 -29.99
CA ALA A 386 -20.34 -18.45 -29.30
C ALA A 386 -21.01 -17.08 -29.48
N THR A 387 -22.32 -17.06 -29.26
CA THR A 387 -23.08 -15.85 -28.94
C THR A 387 -23.62 -16.00 -27.52
N VAL A 388 -23.32 -15.03 -26.65
CA VAL A 388 -23.65 -15.08 -25.21
C VAL A 388 -24.67 -14.01 -24.88
N ASP A 389 -25.85 -14.42 -24.41
CA ASP A 389 -26.91 -13.54 -23.89
C ASP A 389 -26.67 -13.25 -22.40
N GLN A 390 -26.51 -11.97 -22.04
CA GLN A 390 -26.36 -11.50 -20.66
C GLN A 390 -27.68 -11.10 -19.98
N PHE A 391 -28.83 -11.28 -20.61
CA PHE A 391 -30.11 -10.97 -19.97
C PHE A 391 -30.39 -11.86 -18.75
N SER A 392 -30.80 -11.28 -17.62
CA SER A 392 -31.31 -12.00 -16.45
C SER A 392 -32.16 -11.08 -15.57
N GLN A 393 -33.27 -11.60 -15.02
CA GLN A 393 -34.04 -10.89 -13.98
C GLN A 393 -33.46 -11.11 -12.56
N ASP A 394 -32.58 -12.09 -12.38
CA ASP A 394 -31.86 -12.27 -11.12
C ASP A 394 -30.66 -11.31 -11.06
N PRO A 395 -30.64 -10.34 -10.13
CA PRO A 395 -29.56 -9.36 -10.00
C PRO A 395 -28.22 -9.96 -9.53
N LYS A 396 -28.21 -11.24 -9.12
CA LYS A 396 -27.00 -11.98 -8.72
C LYS A 396 -26.46 -12.89 -9.82
N ALA A 397 -27.17 -12.99 -10.95
CA ALA A 397 -26.76 -13.89 -12.02
C ALA A 397 -25.44 -13.42 -12.67
N THR A 398 -24.53 -14.37 -12.90
CA THR A 398 -23.25 -14.13 -13.56
C THR A 398 -23.27 -14.69 -14.98
N VAL A 399 -22.33 -14.21 -15.80
CA VAL A 399 -22.12 -14.79 -17.14
C VAL A 399 -21.67 -16.24 -17.00
N SER A 400 -22.24 -17.12 -17.82
CA SER A 400 -22.03 -18.57 -17.79
C SER A 400 -21.46 -19.07 -19.11
N TRP A 401 -20.37 -18.46 -19.59
CA TRP A 401 -19.67 -18.90 -20.79
C TRP A 401 -18.24 -19.36 -20.46
N GLU A 402 -17.89 -20.55 -20.95
CA GLU A 402 -16.60 -21.19 -20.77
C GLU A 402 -16.25 -22.02 -22.01
N GLN A 403 -14.98 -21.98 -22.40
CA GLN A 403 -14.40 -22.86 -23.39
C GLN A 403 -13.27 -23.67 -22.76
N THR A 404 -13.36 -24.99 -22.83
CA THR A 404 -12.32 -25.94 -22.40
C THR A 404 -11.68 -26.64 -23.59
N GLY A 405 -10.54 -27.29 -23.37
CA GLY A 405 -9.92 -28.17 -24.37
C GLY A 405 -9.20 -27.42 -25.50
N LEU A 406 -8.82 -26.16 -25.26
CA LEU A 406 -7.94 -25.43 -26.16
C LEU A 406 -6.55 -26.07 -26.17
N SER A 407 -5.85 -25.98 -27.31
CA SER A 407 -4.46 -26.42 -27.39
C SER A 407 -3.61 -25.71 -26.35
N PRO A 408 -2.69 -26.37 -25.61
CA PRO A 408 -1.84 -25.67 -24.66
C PRO A 408 -1.04 -24.56 -25.35
N GLY A 409 -1.24 -23.30 -24.95
CA GLY A 409 -0.55 -22.19 -25.58
C GLY A 409 -1.17 -20.82 -25.31
N ARG A 410 -0.72 -19.86 -26.11
CA ARG A 410 -1.26 -18.49 -26.12
C ARG A 410 -2.49 -18.44 -27.02
N HIS A 411 -3.56 -17.85 -26.51
CA HIS A 411 -4.81 -17.62 -27.22
C HIS A 411 -5.23 -16.15 -27.12
N THR A 412 -6.13 -15.73 -28.00
CA THR A 412 -6.80 -14.43 -27.91
C THR A 412 -8.31 -14.62 -27.86
N ILE A 413 -8.95 -13.99 -26.88
CA ILE A 413 -10.41 -13.85 -26.83
C ILE A 413 -10.80 -12.43 -27.22
N ARG A 414 -11.85 -12.31 -28.04
CA ARG A 414 -12.53 -11.04 -28.32
C ARG A 414 -14.01 -11.19 -28.03
N ILE A 415 -14.57 -10.20 -27.34
CA ILE A 415 -15.99 -10.09 -27.01
C ILE A 415 -16.53 -8.85 -27.72
N THR A 416 -17.47 -9.03 -28.64
CA THR A 416 -18.07 -7.96 -29.44
C THR A 416 -19.53 -7.78 -29.06
N VAL A 417 -19.94 -6.55 -28.73
CA VAL A 417 -21.34 -6.21 -28.44
C VAL A 417 -22.17 -6.33 -29.72
N LEU A 418 -23.26 -7.08 -29.66
CA LEU A 418 -24.17 -7.26 -30.78
C LEU A 418 -25.35 -6.28 -30.73
N ALA A 419 -26.01 -6.08 -31.87
CA ALA A 419 -27.24 -5.30 -31.93
C ALA A 419 -28.44 -6.12 -31.43
N GLU A 420 -28.38 -7.45 -31.57
CA GLU A 420 -29.37 -8.38 -31.07
C GLU A 420 -29.40 -8.42 -29.53
N LYS A 421 -30.60 -8.61 -28.97
CA LYS A 421 -30.82 -8.87 -27.55
C LYS A 421 -31.99 -9.81 -27.35
N ASN A 422 -32.08 -10.36 -26.14
CA ASN A 422 -33.30 -11.00 -25.69
C ASN A 422 -34.50 -10.03 -25.83
N PRO A 423 -35.65 -10.45 -26.39
CA PRO A 423 -36.84 -9.58 -26.49
C PRO A 423 -37.29 -9.02 -25.13
N ALA A 424 -37.07 -9.76 -24.04
CA ALA A 424 -37.41 -9.33 -22.68
C ALA A 424 -36.39 -8.36 -22.05
N SER A 425 -35.23 -8.14 -22.68
CA SER A 425 -34.19 -7.26 -22.15
C SER A 425 -34.53 -5.78 -22.35
N GLY A 426 -34.22 -4.95 -21.35
CA GLY A 426 -34.34 -3.49 -21.41
C GLY A 426 -33.27 -2.80 -22.27
N GLY A 427 -32.22 -3.51 -22.73
CA GLY A 427 -31.11 -2.89 -23.46
C GLY A 427 -30.09 -3.90 -24.01
N ASN A 428 -28.94 -3.38 -24.44
CA ASN A 428 -27.84 -4.16 -25.04
C ASN A 428 -26.58 -4.15 -24.13
N LEU A 429 -26.74 -4.05 -22.82
CA LEU A 429 -25.59 -3.92 -21.91
C LEU A 429 -24.79 -5.22 -21.88
N ILE A 430 -23.50 -5.11 -22.19
CA ILE A 430 -22.51 -6.17 -22.00
C ILE A 430 -21.58 -5.76 -20.87
N THR A 431 -21.29 -6.70 -19.98
CA THR A 431 -20.37 -6.50 -18.85
C THR A 431 -19.20 -7.47 -18.94
N ILE A 432 -18.00 -6.97 -18.66
CA ILE A 432 -16.75 -7.73 -18.58
C ILE A 432 -16.06 -7.36 -17.27
N ASP A 433 -16.02 -8.30 -16.33
CA ASP A 433 -15.27 -8.19 -15.08
C ASP A 433 -13.86 -8.80 -15.23
N GLY A 434 -13.67 -9.73 -16.17
CA GLY A 434 -12.37 -10.33 -16.50
C GLY A 434 -12.47 -11.72 -17.13
N LEU A 435 -11.38 -12.48 -17.03
CA LEU A 435 -11.31 -13.91 -17.41
C LEU A 435 -10.88 -14.75 -16.21
N SER A 436 -11.32 -16.00 -16.18
CA SER A 436 -10.68 -17.08 -15.43
C SER A 436 -10.05 -18.06 -16.41
N LEU A 437 -8.84 -18.53 -16.10
CA LEU A 437 -8.00 -19.39 -16.93
C LEU A 437 -7.81 -20.78 -16.32
#